data_AF-A0A3M6T7X0-F1
#
_entry.id   AF-A0A3M6T7X0-F1
#
_cell.length_a   1.000
_cell.length_b   1.000
_cell.length_c   1.000
_cell.angle_alpha   90.00
_cell.angle_beta   90.00
_cell.angle_gamma   90.00
#
_symmetry.space_group_name_H-M   'P 1'
#
loop_
_entity.id
_entity.type
_entity.pdbx_description
1 polymer ?
#
loop_
_entity_poly.entity_id
_entity_poly.type
_entity_poly.pdbx_seq_one_letter_code
_entity_poly.pdbx_strand_id
1 'polypeptide(L)' 'MAYAARSYILNKKRQEQAGNQRCQKCLQVGHWTYECNNKRKYLQRDSRTVVMKKKIKLASSSRDNNDSSK' A
#
# COMPACT_ATOMS: atom_id res chain seq x y z
N MET A 1 -41.44 -2.82 9.06
CA MET A 1 -40.49 -2.06 9.91
C MET A 1 -39.19 -2.83 10.21
N ALA A 2 -39.22 -4.10 10.63
CA ALA A 2 -38.01 -4.87 10.98
C ALA A 2 -36.98 -5.06 9.84
N TYR A 3 -37.44 -5.15 8.58
CA TYR A 3 -36.57 -5.34 7.42
C TYR A 3 -35.67 -4.13 7.13
N ALA A 4 -36.17 -2.91 7.34
CA ALA A 4 -35.43 -1.67 7.12
C ALA A 4 -34.31 -1.47 8.16
N ALA A 5 -34.57 -1.85 9.42
CA ALA A 5 -33.53 -1.85 10.46
C ALA A 5 -32.43 -2.88 10.17
N ARG A 6 -32.80 -4.08 9.70
CA ARG A 6 -31.84 -5.13 9.34
C ARG A 6 -30.97 -4.73 8.15
N SER A 7 -31.55 -4.16 7.10
CA SER A 7 -30.80 -3.70 5.92
C SER A 7 -29.84 -2.56 6.26
N TYR A 8 -30.25 -1.62 7.12
CA TYR A 8 -29.40 -0.54 7.60
C TYR A 8 -28.16 -1.07 8.35
N ILE A 9 -28.33 -2.03 9.26
CA ILE A 9 -27.22 -2.64 10.01
C ILE A 9 -26.23 -3.36 9.08
N LEU A 10 -26.73 -4.09 8.09
CA LEU A 10 -25.89 -4.78 7.10
C LEU A 10 -25.08 -3.79 6.25
N ASN A 11 -25.69 -2.69 5.83
CA ASN A 11 -25.01 -1.65 5.07
C ASN A 11 -23.96 -0.91 5.92
N LYS A 12 -24.26 -0.61 7.19
CA LYS A 12 -23.31 0.02 8.12
C LYS A 12 -22.07 -0.87 8.32
N LYS A 13 -22.25 -2.17 8.55
CA LYS A 13 -21.14 -3.14 8.66
C LYS A 13 -20.30 -3.19 7.37
N ARG A 14 -20.94 -3.14 6.20
CA ARG A 14 -20.23 -3.11 4.90
C ARG A 14 -19.40 -1.84 4.75
N GLN A 15 -19.92 -0.68 5.16
CA GLN A 15 -19.19 0.59 5.13
C GLN A 15 -18.00 0.59 6.09
N GLU A 16 -18.18 0.08 7.31
CA GLU A 16 -17.09 -0.11 8.28
C GLU A 16 -16.00 -1.03 7.73
N GLN A 17 -16.39 -2.13 7.08
CA GLN A 17 -15.45 -3.04 6.41
C GLN A 17 -14.71 -2.36 5.25
N ALA A 18 -15.40 -1.56 4.42
CA ALA A 18 -14.79 -0.83 3.31
C ALA A 18 -13.78 0.23 3.78
N GLY A 19 -13.99 0.83 4.96
CA GLY A 19 -13.09 1.80 5.58
C GLY A 19 -11.67 1.27 5.84
N ASN A 20 -11.54 -0.01 6.19
CA ASN A 20 -10.25 -0.62 6.50
C ASN A 20 -9.55 -1.24 5.27
N GLN A 21 -10.29 -1.49 4.18
CA GLN A 21 -9.73 -2.18 3.03
C GLN A 21 -8.99 -1.22 2.09
N ARG A 22 -7.78 -1.62 1.70
CA ARG A 22 -6.98 -0.89 0.69
C ARG A 22 -7.33 -1.38 -0.70
N CYS A 23 -7.78 -0.49 -1.56
CA CYS A 23 -8.08 -0.80 -2.94
C CYS A 23 -6.80 -1.15 -3.72
N GLN A 24 -6.77 -2.31 -4.38
CA GLN A 24 -5.61 -2.77 -5.14
C GLN A 24 -5.32 -1.96 -6.43
N LYS A 25 -6.30 -1.19 -6.93
CA LYS A 25 -6.14 -0.36 -8.13
C LYS A 25 -5.48 0.99 -7.83
N CYS A 26 -5.97 1.70 -6.81
CA CYS A 26 -5.56 3.06 -6.48
C CYS A 26 -4.77 3.18 -5.16
N LEU A 27 -4.71 2.11 -4.36
CA LEU A 27 -4.04 2.03 -3.05
C LEU A 27 -4.61 2.95 -1.96
N GLN A 28 -5.80 3.50 -2.16
CA GLN A 28 -6.54 4.27 -1.15
C GLN A 28 -7.47 3.36 -0.34
N VAL A 29 -7.85 3.82 0.85
CA VAL A 29 -8.83 3.16 1.73
C VAL A 29 -10.22 3.76 1.53
N GLY A 30 -11.27 3.05 1.97
CA GLY A 30 -12.64 3.57 1.99
C GLY A 30 -13.55 3.08 0.87
N HIS A 31 -13.09 2.18 0.00
CA HIS A 31 -13.93 1.56 -1.02
C HIS A 31 -13.42 0.18 -1.42
N TRP A 32 -14.30 -0.63 -1.98
CA TRP A 32 -13.94 -1.93 -2.54
C TRP A 32 -13.33 -1.80 -3.94
N THR A 33 -12.52 -2.77 -4.35
CA THR A 33 -11.82 -2.75 -5.65
C THR A 33 -12.76 -2.68 -6.86
N TYR A 34 -13.99 -3.17 -6.73
CA TYR A 34 -15.00 -3.14 -7.78
C TYR A 34 -15.66 -1.76 -7.94
N GLU A 35 -15.72 -0.94 -6.88
CA GLU A 35 -16.30 0.43 -6.89
C GLU A 35 -15.26 1.51 -7.26
N CYS A 36 -14.00 1.11 -7.44
CA CYS A 36 -12.91 2.04 -7.69
C CYS A 36 -13.00 2.67 -9.09
N ASN A 37 -13.30 3.97 -9.13
CA ASN A 37 -13.30 4.81 -10.32
C ASN A 37 -11.95 5.50 -10.59
N ASN A 38 -11.01 5.43 -9.65
CA ASN A 38 -9.71 6.06 -9.78
C ASN A 38 -8.83 5.32 -10.80
N LYS A 39 -7.98 6.08 -11.51
CA LYS A 39 -6.96 5.52 -12.42
C LYS A 39 -6.00 4.62 -11.63
N ARG A 40 -5.49 3.56 -12.28
CA ARG A 40 -4.53 2.64 -11.65
C ARG A 40 -3.25 3.40 -11.30
N LYS A 41 -2.85 3.36 -10.02
CA LYS A 41 -1.60 3.96 -9.57
C LYS A 41 -0.46 2.99 -9.91
N TYR A 42 0.43 3.39 -10.81
CA TYR A 42 1.67 2.64 -11.02
C TYR A 42 2.66 3.01 -9.91
N LEU A 43 3.05 2.01 -9.12
CA LEU A 43 4.18 2.11 -8.21
C LEU A 43 5.34 1.37 -8.86
N GLN A 44 6.43 2.07 -9.17
CA GLN A 44 7.60 1.43 -9.74
C GLN A 44 8.18 0.46 -8.72
N ARG A 45 8.36 -0.80 -9.14
CA ARG A 45 9.02 -1.84 -8.35
C ARG A 45 10.44 -1.98 -8.85
N ASP A 46 11.40 -1.85 -7.96
CA ASP A 46 12.81 -2.05 -8.31
C ASP A 46 13.05 -3.50 -8.72
N SER A 47 13.81 -3.69 -9.78
CA SER A 47 14.25 -5.03 -10.16
C SER A 47 15.20 -5.58 -9.09
N ARG A 48 15.28 -6.91 -8.98
CA ARG A 48 16.17 -7.57 -8.02
C ARG A 48 17.62 -7.09 -8.19
N THR A 49 18.07 -6.82 -9.42
CA THR A 49 19.42 -6.32 -9.70
C THR A 49 19.64 -4.89 -9.20
N VAL A 50 18.65 -4.01 -9.34
CA VAL A 50 18.69 -2.65 -8.76
C VAL A 50 18.78 -2.70 -7.24
N VAL A 51 17.99 -3.58 -6.61
CA VAL A 51 18.04 -3.79 -5.15
C VAL A 51 19.42 -4.32 -4.71
N MET A 52 19.98 -5.31 -5.41
CA MET A 52 21.32 -5.84 -5.10
C MET A 52 22.40 -4.78 -5.24
N LYS A 53 22.37 -3.99 -6.32
CA LYS A 53 23.34 -2.89 -6.55
C LYS A 53 23.27 -1.84 -5.42
N LYS A 54 22.06 -1.48 -4.98
CA LYS A 54 21.86 -0.57 -3.84
C LYS A 54 22.47 -1.14 -2.55
N LYS A 55 22.26 -2.43 -2.26
CA LYS A 55 22.84 -3.11 -1.09
C LYS A 55 24.37 -3.12 -1.11
N ILE A 56 24.97 -3.43 -2.26
CA ILE A 56 26.44 -3.43 -2.43
C ILE A 56 27.00 -2.02 -2.22
N LYS A 57 26.36 -1.00 -2.82
CA LYS A 57 26.78 0.41 -2.65
C LYS A 57 26.72 0.87 -1.20
N LEU A 58 25.67 0.49 -0.47
CA LEU A 58 25.53 0.80 0.96
C LEU A 58 26.66 0.14 1.78
N ALA A 59 26.99 -1.11 1.49
CA ALA A 59 28.07 -1.83 2.14
C ALA A 59 29.46 -1.23 1.82
N SER A 60 29.71 -0.81 0.58
CA SER A 60 30.98 -0.15 0.23
C SER A 60 31.09 1.23 0.87
N SER A 61 30.05 2.06 0.78
CA SER A 61 30.08 3.42 1.36
C SER A 61 30.26 3.41 2.88
N SER A 62 29.76 2.39 3.59
CA SER A 62 29.99 2.26 5.04
C SER A 62 31.46 2.00 5.42
N ARG A 63 32.26 1.47 4.48
CA ARG A 63 33.71 1.26 4.67
C ARG A 63 34.49 2.55 4.41
N ASP A 64 34.14 3.28 3.35
CA ASP A 64 34.81 4.54 2.98
C ASP A 64 34.67 5.63 4.06
N ASN A 65 33.52 5.68 4.75
CA ASN A 65 33.29 6.63 5.85
C ASN A 65 34.08 6.29 7.13
N ASN A 66 34.47 5.03 7.35
CA ASN A 66 35.29 4.65 8.51
C ASN A 66 36.79 4.91 8.29
N ASP A 67 37.25 4.86 7.03
CA ASP A 67 38.65 5.12 6.66
C ASP A 67 38.99 6.63 6.71
N SER A 68 38.00 7.49 6.48
CA SER A 68 38.15 8.95 6.49
C SER A 68 38.20 9.59 7.89
N SER A 69 38.05 8.79 8.95
CA SER A 69 38.13 9.25 10.36
C SER A 69 39.44 8.85 11.05
N LYS A 70 40.42 8.34 10.29
CA LYS A 70 41.74 7.97 10.80
C LYS A 70 42.82 8.94 10.36
#